data_AF-K5W8C5-F1
#
_entry.id   AF-K5W8C5-F1
#
_cell.length_a   1.000
_cell.length_b   1.000
_cell.length_c   1.000
_cell.angle_alpha   90.00
_cell.angle_beta   90.00
_cell.angle_gamma   90.00
#
_symmetry.space_group_name_H-M   'P 1'
#
loop_
_entity.id
_entity.type
_entity.pdbx_description
1 polymer ?
#
loop_
_entity_poly.entity_id
_entity_poly.type
_entity_poly.pdbx_seq_one_letter_code
_entity_poly.pdbx_strand_id
1 'polypeptide(L)'
;MLATLSHYSQGVLRNLRPAVNAPLVLAGKRTVSTQPPTGTLQLSRLNLRSNPSPAVGEHGSWKPFKEAVKTSAKTPEEIWASREPTVKNLPRPNGPFIGRSWHVNRQTPVSQALGRLRSIIRYNNVAREVRLQARHEKKGYKRRRIESQRWRRSFAHEVRMKVQIVKEIRARGA
;
A
#
# COMPACT_ATOMS: atom_id res chain seq x y z
N MET A 1 -32.43 29.49 -39.79
CA MET A 1 -33.59 28.78 -39.20
C MET A 1 -33.37 27.28 -39.40
N LEU A 2 -33.46 26.51 -38.31
CA LEU A 2 -33.83 25.08 -38.22
C LEU A 2 -32.91 24.06 -38.94
N ALA A 3 -32.15 23.21 -38.23
CA ALA A 3 -32.57 21.89 -37.71
C ALA A 3 -33.08 20.95 -38.83
N THR A 4 -32.70 19.70 -39.07
CA THR A 4 -32.06 18.60 -38.30
C THR A 4 -32.01 17.38 -39.26
N LEU A 5 -31.33 16.30 -38.85
CA LEU A 5 -31.43 14.90 -39.33
C LEU A 5 -30.43 14.46 -40.42
N SER A 6 -29.30 13.89 -39.98
CA SER A 6 -28.62 12.85 -40.74
C SER A 6 -28.27 11.68 -39.83
N HIS A 7 -29.10 10.65 -39.96
CA HIS A 7 -28.76 9.22 -39.99
C HIS A 7 -27.75 8.69 -38.97
N TYR A 8 -28.32 8.15 -37.89
CA TYR A 8 -27.67 7.29 -36.91
C TYR A 8 -27.23 5.98 -37.58
N SER A 9 -25.92 5.85 -37.82
CA SER A 9 -25.27 4.64 -38.33
C SER A 9 -25.20 3.56 -37.24
N GLN A 10 -25.98 2.50 -37.45
CA GLN A 10 -25.64 1.07 -37.37
C GLN A 10 -24.43 0.65 -36.50
N GLY A 11 -24.66 -0.35 -35.63
CA GLY A 11 -23.59 -1.27 -35.20
C GLY A 11 -23.51 -1.62 -33.71
N VAL A 12 -24.62 -1.99 -33.07
CA VAL A 12 -24.57 -2.65 -31.75
C VAL A 12 -24.09 -4.09 -31.93
N LEU A 13 -22.77 -4.30 -31.99
CA LEU A 13 -22.19 -5.64 -31.84
C LEU A 13 -22.27 -6.07 -30.37
N ARG A 14 -23.38 -6.74 -30.07
CA ARG A 14 -23.55 -7.60 -28.91
C ARG A 14 -22.51 -8.71 -29.00
N ASN A 15 -21.45 -8.63 -28.21
CA ASN A 15 -20.57 -9.78 -28.00
C ASN A 15 -21.32 -10.82 -27.16
N LEU A 16 -22.03 -11.68 -27.88
CA LEU A 16 -22.52 -12.97 -27.42
C LEU A 16 -21.30 -13.74 -26.88
N ARG A 17 -21.29 -14.00 -25.58
CA ARG A 17 -20.41 -15.03 -25.00
C ARG A 17 -20.83 -16.36 -25.61
N PRO A 18 -19.96 -17.12 -26.29
CA PRO A 18 -20.27 -18.50 -26.59
C PRO A 18 -20.29 -19.29 -25.27
N ALA A 19 -21.46 -19.84 -24.95
CA ALA A 19 -21.62 -20.84 -23.92
C ALA A 19 -20.81 -22.07 -24.33
N VAL A 20 -19.68 -22.30 -23.67
CA VAL A 20 -18.93 -23.54 -23.83
C VAL A 20 -19.60 -24.58 -22.95
N ASN A 21 -20.15 -25.59 -23.63
CA ASN A 21 -20.81 -26.77 -23.10
C ASN A 21 -20.01 -27.39 -21.94
N ALA A 22 -20.60 -27.42 -20.75
CA ALA A 22 -20.14 -28.25 -19.65
C ALA A 22 -20.75 -29.65 -19.81
N PRO A 23 -19.96 -30.73 -19.94
CA PRO A 23 -20.51 -32.07 -19.92
C PRO A 23 -20.98 -32.44 -18.51
N LEU A 24 -22.23 -32.89 -18.45
CA LEU A 24 -22.85 -33.58 -17.33
C LEU A 24 -22.03 -34.86 -17.03
N VAL A 25 -21.32 -34.90 -15.91
CA VAL A 25 -20.68 -36.13 -15.43
C VAL A 25 -21.40 -36.62 -14.19
N LEU A 26 -21.91 -37.85 -14.33
CA LEU A 26 -22.63 -38.65 -13.36
C LEU A 26 -22.05 -38.61 -11.95
N ALA A 27 -22.98 -38.62 -10.99
CA ALA A 27 -22.77 -38.93 -9.59
C ALA A 27 -22.03 -40.27 -9.42
N GLY A 28 -20.72 -40.18 -9.13
CA GLY A 28 -19.93 -41.26 -8.56
C GLY A 28 -19.52 -40.87 -7.16
N LYS A 29 -20.20 -41.42 -6.14
CA LYS A 29 -19.77 -41.34 -4.75
C LYS A 29 -18.42 -42.08 -4.61
N ARG A 30 -17.32 -41.36 -4.75
CA ARG A 30 -15.99 -41.83 -4.33
C ARG A 30 -15.64 -41.09 -3.05
N THR A 31 -15.84 -41.75 -1.91
CA THR A 31 -15.21 -41.37 -0.64
C THR A 31 -13.73 -41.70 -0.74
N VAL A 32 -12.94 -40.81 -1.35
CA VAL A 32 -11.48 -40.88 -1.26
C VAL A 32 -11.11 -40.28 0.09
N SER A 33 -10.91 -41.15 1.07
CA SER A 33 -10.17 -40.84 2.29
C SER A 33 -8.77 -40.35 1.90
N THR A 34 -8.60 -39.04 1.83
CA THR A 34 -7.29 -38.41 1.65
C THR A 34 -6.83 -37.96 3.03
N GLN A 35 -6.06 -38.82 3.69
CA GLN A 35 -5.24 -38.36 4.79
C GLN A 35 -4.22 -37.34 4.24
N PRO A 36 -4.03 -36.18 4.89
CA PRO A 36 -2.96 -35.27 4.50
C PRO A 36 -1.60 -35.93 4.78
N PRO A 37 -0.59 -35.74 3.90
CA PRO A 37 0.76 -36.25 4.15
C PRO A 37 1.35 -35.58 5.40
N THR A 38 1.74 -36.40 6.36
CA THR A 38 2.51 -36.00 7.55
C THR A 38 3.90 -35.54 7.11
N GLY A 39 4.00 -34.28 6.71
CA GLY A 39 5.24 -33.55 6.49
C GLY A 39 5.28 -32.34 7.43
N THR A 40 5.88 -32.53 8.59
CA THR A 40 6.01 -31.51 9.64
C THR A 40 7.05 -30.46 9.21
N LEU A 41 6.65 -29.49 8.38
CA LEU A 41 7.42 -28.27 8.18
C LEU A 41 6.91 -27.19 9.16
N GLN A 42 7.78 -26.87 10.12
CA GLN A 42 7.62 -25.84 11.13
C GLN A 42 7.36 -24.47 10.49
N LEU A 43 6.09 -24.07 10.42
CA LEU A 43 5.70 -22.69 10.21
C LEU A 43 5.90 -21.92 11.52
N SER A 44 6.99 -21.18 11.61
CA SER A 44 7.15 -20.06 12.55
C SER A 44 6.12 -18.98 12.20
N ARG A 45 4.89 -19.17 12.68
CA ARG A 45 3.89 -18.11 12.76
C ARG A 45 4.46 -17.01 13.64
N LEU A 46 4.61 -15.81 13.09
CA LEU A 46 4.77 -14.60 13.88
C LEU A 46 3.63 -14.56 14.91
N ASN A 47 4.02 -14.76 16.16
CA ASN A 47 3.18 -14.81 17.33
C ASN A 47 2.65 -13.39 17.58
N LEU A 48 1.51 -13.04 16.96
CA LEU A 48 0.61 -12.06 17.57
C LEU A 48 0.10 -12.71 18.85
N ARG A 49 0.90 -12.56 19.91
CA ARG A 49 0.55 -12.97 21.24
C ARG A 49 -0.68 -12.15 21.64
N SER A 50 -1.84 -12.77 21.53
CA SER A 50 -3.00 -12.39 22.34
C SER A 50 -2.52 -12.43 23.78
N ASN A 51 -2.35 -11.27 24.41
CA ASN A 51 -2.21 -11.23 25.84
C ASN A 51 -3.48 -11.86 26.42
N PRO A 52 -3.37 -12.83 27.34
CA PRO A 52 -4.53 -13.40 27.99
C PRO A 52 -5.28 -12.26 28.68
N SER A 53 -6.58 -12.14 28.37
CA SER A 53 -7.50 -11.38 29.20
C SER A 53 -7.36 -11.90 30.62
N PRO A 54 -7.07 -11.05 31.62
CA PRO A 54 -6.90 -11.52 32.99
C PRO A 54 -8.19 -12.20 33.43
N ALA A 55 -8.04 -13.42 33.94
CA ALA A 55 -9.11 -14.23 34.47
C ALA A 55 -9.85 -13.45 35.57
N VAL A 56 -11.18 -13.60 35.56
CA VAL A 56 -12.07 -13.09 36.60
C VAL A 56 -11.78 -13.86 37.88
N GLY A 57 -11.09 -13.21 38.81
CA GLY A 57 -10.79 -13.73 40.14
C GLY A 57 -10.03 -12.67 40.92
N GLU A 58 -10.66 -12.21 42.00
CA GLU A 58 -10.35 -11.02 42.79
C GLU A 58 -10.88 -9.73 42.16
N HIS A 59 -11.72 -9.03 42.92
CA HIS A 59 -12.22 -7.71 42.61
C HIS A 59 -11.02 -6.76 42.45
N GLY A 60 -10.49 -6.71 41.23
CA GLY A 60 -9.45 -5.78 40.83
C GLY A 60 -9.99 -4.38 41.02
N SER A 61 -9.73 -3.83 42.20
CA SER A 61 -9.87 -2.43 42.52
C SER A 61 -9.45 -1.64 41.30
N TRP A 62 -10.41 -0.95 40.67
CA TRP A 62 -10.09 0.21 39.86
C TRP A 62 -9.36 1.13 40.82
N LYS A 63 -8.02 1.03 40.84
CA LYS A 63 -7.22 1.94 41.66
C LYS A 63 -7.70 3.33 41.27
N PRO A 64 -8.24 4.12 42.22
CA PRO A 64 -8.66 5.46 41.87
C PRO A 64 -7.43 6.14 41.27
N PHE A 65 -7.62 6.77 40.11
CA PHE A 65 -6.60 7.55 39.38
C PHE A 65 -5.79 8.53 40.28
N LYS A 66 -6.28 8.76 41.50
CA LYS A 66 -5.70 9.58 42.56
C LYS A 66 -4.32 9.15 43.07
N GLU A 67 -3.82 7.94 42.77
CA GLU A 67 -2.51 7.49 43.30
C GLU A 67 -1.29 7.71 42.38
N ALA A 68 -1.46 8.30 41.19
CA ALA A 68 -0.36 8.55 40.26
C ALA A 68 0.27 9.96 40.33
N VAL A 69 0.08 10.69 41.43
CA VAL A 69 0.73 12.00 41.64
C VAL A 69 1.71 11.93 42.81
N LYS A 70 2.80 11.19 42.60
CA LYS A 70 4.09 11.47 43.26
C LYS A 70 5.08 11.99 42.23
N THR A 71 4.68 13.03 41.52
CA THR A 71 5.62 13.89 40.80
C THR A 71 6.16 14.88 41.81
N SER A 72 7.48 15.00 41.92
CA SER A 72 8.09 16.18 42.54
C SER A 72 7.40 17.43 41.99
N ALA A 73 6.90 18.28 42.90
CA ALA A 73 6.08 19.44 42.58
C ALA A 73 6.96 20.54 41.95
N LYS A 74 7.52 20.27 40.77
CA LYS A 74 8.06 21.31 39.91
C LYS A 74 6.90 22.19 39.54
N THR A 75 7.05 23.49 39.76
CA THR A 75 6.07 24.45 39.28
C THR A 75 5.91 24.28 37.77
N PRO A 76 4.72 24.52 37.20
CA PRO A 76 4.58 24.57 35.75
C PRO A 76 5.70 25.40 35.11
N GLU A 77 6.06 26.53 35.71
CA GLU A 77 7.16 27.40 35.27
C GLU A 77 8.50 26.65 35.19
N GLU A 78 8.86 25.85 36.20
CA GLU A 78 10.10 25.07 36.24
C GLU A 78 10.10 23.92 35.21
N ILE A 79 8.94 23.29 35.00
CA ILE A 79 8.75 22.28 33.96
C ILE A 79 8.96 22.89 32.57
N TRP A 80 8.42 24.09 32.34
CA TRP A 80 8.57 24.80 31.07
C TRP A 80 10.00 25.32 30.88
N ALA A 81 10.63 25.86 31.92
CA ALA A 81 12.03 26.30 31.91
C ALA A 81 12.99 25.15 31.56
N SER A 82 12.72 23.93 32.06
CA SER A 82 13.53 22.74 31.72
C SER A 82 13.41 22.31 30.25
N ARG A 83 12.33 22.70 29.55
CA ARG A 83 12.04 22.30 28.17
C ARG A 83 12.37 23.37 27.14
N GLU A 84 12.32 24.65 27.52
CA GLU A 84 12.66 25.80 26.67
C GLU A 84 14.00 25.67 25.91
N PRO A 85 15.13 25.25 26.53
CA PRO A 85 16.41 25.12 25.82
C PRO A 85 16.37 24.03 24.74
N THR A 86 15.56 22.98 24.95
CA THR A 86 15.34 21.92 23.96
C THR A 86 14.53 22.45 22.78
N VAL A 87 13.47 23.22 23.04
CA VAL A 87 12.56 23.81 22.02
C VAL A 87 13.33 24.65 20.98
N LYS A 88 14.33 25.42 21.42
CA LYS A 88 15.17 26.26 20.53
C LYS A 88 15.94 25.45 19.48
N ASN A 89 16.29 24.21 19.79
CA ASN A 89 17.08 23.32 18.92
C ASN A 89 16.25 22.25 18.21
N LEU A 90 14.92 22.34 18.22
CA LEU A 90 14.09 21.39 17.50
C LEU A 90 14.32 21.51 15.99
N PRO A 91 14.44 20.38 15.26
CA PRO A 91 14.43 20.41 13.82
C PRO A 91 13.10 21.01 13.34
N ARG A 92 13.15 21.68 12.19
CA ARG A 92 11.95 22.31 11.60
C ARG A 92 10.80 21.28 11.57
N PRO A 93 9.61 21.62 12.07
CA PRO A 93 8.48 20.71 12.11
C PRO A 93 8.18 20.16 10.71
N ASN A 94 7.62 18.95 10.68
CA ASN A 94 7.48 18.18 9.45
C ASN A 94 6.54 18.84 8.44
N GLY A 95 7.06 19.75 7.61
CA GLY A 95 6.30 20.45 6.58
C GLY A 95 6.10 19.59 5.33
N PRO A 96 5.10 19.91 4.48
CA PRO A 96 4.79 19.14 3.27
C PRO A 96 5.97 19.07 2.28
N PHE A 97 6.97 19.94 2.43
CA PHE A 97 8.11 20.09 1.52
C PHE A 97 9.34 19.24 1.90
N ILE A 98 9.40 18.63 3.09
CA ILE A 98 10.62 17.96 3.59
C ILE A 98 11.10 16.81 2.69
N GLY A 99 10.17 16.10 2.03
CA GLY A 99 10.49 15.06 1.04
C GLY A 99 10.47 15.54 -0.41
N ARG A 100 10.37 16.85 -0.64
CA ARG A 100 10.19 17.49 -1.97
C ARG A 100 11.10 18.71 -2.15
N SER A 101 12.08 18.89 -1.30
CA SER A 101 13.08 19.95 -1.34
C SER A 101 14.46 19.38 -1.62
N TRP A 102 15.27 20.11 -2.38
CA TRP A 102 16.68 19.81 -2.59
C TRP A 102 17.50 21.09 -2.47
N HIS A 103 18.60 21.06 -1.73
CA HIS A 103 19.46 22.22 -1.52
C HIS A 103 20.40 22.41 -2.71
N VAL A 104 20.54 23.65 -3.16
CA VAL A 104 21.55 24.03 -4.15
C VAL A 104 22.81 24.41 -3.39
N ASN A 105 23.95 23.82 -3.75
CA ASN A 105 25.24 24.13 -3.15
C ASN A 105 26.30 24.28 -4.24
N ARG A 106 27.50 24.74 -3.87
CA ARG A 106 28.59 24.96 -4.83
C ARG A 106 28.99 23.70 -5.61
N GLN A 107 28.80 22.51 -5.02
CA GLN A 107 29.09 21.23 -5.67
C GLN A 107 27.96 20.72 -6.57
N THR A 108 26.73 21.21 -6.38
CA THR A 108 25.54 20.80 -7.14
C THR A 108 24.94 22.03 -7.82
N PRO A 109 25.35 22.31 -9.07
CA PRO A 109 24.78 23.42 -9.81
C PRO A 109 23.27 23.24 -9.95
N VAL A 110 22.56 24.34 -10.18
CA VAL A 110 21.09 24.40 -10.26
C VAL A 110 20.52 23.33 -11.19
N SER A 111 21.16 23.08 -12.34
CA SER A 111 20.73 22.04 -13.29
C SER A 111 20.71 20.64 -12.69
N GLN A 112 21.75 20.26 -11.94
CA GLN A 112 21.81 18.96 -11.27
C GLN A 112 20.81 18.87 -10.10
N ALA A 113 20.68 19.96 -9.33
CA ALA A 113 19.71 20.05 -8.24
C ALA A 113 18.27 19.87 -8.75
N LEU A 114 17.91 20.51 -9.87
CA LEU A 114 16.61 20.34 -10.53
C LEU A 114 16.41 18.92 -11.07
N GLY A 115 17.46 18.30 -11.63
CA GLY A 115 17.41 16.90 -12.07
C GLY A 115 17.12 15.94 -10.91
N ARG A 116 17.78 16.13 -9.76
CA ARG A 116 17.54 15.34 -8.55
C ARG A 116 16.13 15.58 -7.99
N LEU A 117 15.71 16.83 -7.92
CA LEU A 117 14.35 17.19 -7.48
C LEU A 117 13.29 16.53 -8.37
N ARG A 118 13.47 16.52 -9.70
CA ARG A 118 12.56 15.86 -10.64
C ARG A 118 12.47 14.36 -10.38
N SER A 119 13.59 13.70 -10.09
CA SER A 119 13.61 12.28 -9.73
C SER A 119 12.88 12.00 -8.41
N ILE A 120 13.07 12.84 -7.39
CA ILE A 120 12.36 12.74 -6.10
C ILE A 120 10.85 12.88 -6.29
N ILE A 121 10.40 13.89 -7.04
CA ILE A 121 8.98 14.11 -7.35
C ILE A 121 8.39 12.92 -8.10
N ARG A 122 9.16 12.29 -9.00
CA ARG A 122 8.75 11.10 -9.76
C ARG A 122 8.66 9.86 -8.86
N TYR A 123 9.64 9.63 -7.99
CA TYR A 123 9.64 8.51 -7.05
C TYR A 123 8.44 8.58 -6.09
N ASN A 124 8.21 9.76 -5.52
CA ASN A 124 7.05 10.05 -4.67
C ASN A 124 5.74 10.15 -5.44
N ASN A 125 5.78 10.02 -6.77
CA ASN A 125 4.60 9.91 -7.62
C ASN A 125 3.62 11.11 -7.55
N VAL A 126 4.12 12.28 -7.13
CA VAL A 126 3.33 13.49 -6.85
C VAL A 126 2.54 13.95 -8.09
N ALA A 127 3.17 13.97 -9.27
CA ALA A 127 2.53 14.42 -10.49
C ALA A 127 1.32 13.55 -10.89
N ARG A 128 1.40 12.23 -10.66
CA ARG A 128 0.28 11.32 -10.93
C ARG A 128 -0.85 11.54 -9.92
N GLU A 129 -0.51 11.79 -8.66
CA GLU A 129 -1.50 12.04 -7.61
C GLU A 129 -2.26 13.34 -7.85
N VAL A 130 -1.56 14.42 -8.22
CA VAL A 130 -2.20 15.69 -8.60
C VAL A 130 -3.19 15.48 -9.73
N ARG A 131 -2.82 14.71 -10.78
CA ARG A 131 -3.73 14.41 -11.90
C ARG A 131 -4.94 13.57 -11.48
N LEU A 132 -4.75 12.60 -10.58
CA LEU A 132 -5.83 11.75 -10.07
C LEU A 132 -6.76 12.49 -9.11
N GLN A 133 -6.24 13.49 -8.39
CA GLN A 133 -6.99 14.30 -7.44
C GLN A 133 -7.70 15.48 -8.09
N ALA A 134 -7.26 15.90 -9.29
CA ALA A 134 -7.88 17.00 -10.04
C ALA A 134 -9.39 16.82 -10.26
N ARG A 135 -9.89 15.57 -10.25
CA ARG A 135 -11.32 15.25 -10.32
C ARG A 135 -11.66 14.14 -9.33
N HIS A 136 -12.89 14.14 -8.82
CA HIS A 136 -13.37 13.06 -7.96
C HIS A 136 -13.49 11.75 -8.75
N GLU A 137 -12.77 10.73 -8.31
CA GLU A 137 -12.93 9.35 -8.78
C GLU A 137 -13.86 8.59 -7.83
N LYS A 138 -14.98 8.08 -8.37
CA LYS A 138 -15.92 7.22 -7.62
C LYS A 138 -15.19 6.01 -7.02
N LYS A 139 -15.52 5.64 -5.78
CA LYS A 139 -14.85 4.56 -5.01
C LYS A 139 -14.74 3.23 -5.76
N GLY A 140 -15.79 2.81 -6.48
CA GLY A 140 -15.78 1.56 -7.25
C GLY A 140 -14.78 1.57 -8.42
N TYR A 141 -14.72 2.69 -9.14
CA TYR A 141 -13.75 2.88 -10.23
C TYR A 141 -12.32 2.91 -9.71
N LYS A 142 -12.08 3.59 -8.57
CA LYS A 142 -10.78 3.60 -7.88
C LYS A 142 -10.31 2.20 -7.51
N ARG A 143 -11.19 1.35 -6.98
CA ARG A 143 -10.87 -0.05 -6.63
C ARG A 143 -10.46 -0.87 -7.86
N ARG A 144 -11.28 -0.86 -8.91
CA ARG A 144 -10.98 -1.55 -10.18
C ARG A 144 -9.67 -1.07 -10.81
N ARG A 145 -9.41 0.25 -10.76
CA ARG A 145 -8.15 0.83 -11.22
C ARG A 145 -6.96 0.29 -10.42
N ILE A 146 -7.00 0.35 -9.10
CA ILE A 146 -5.90 -0.13 -8.24
C ILE A 146 -5.64 -1.62 -8.46
N GLU A 147 -6.69 -2.44 -8.52
CA GLU A 147 -6.60 -3.87 -8.80
C GLU A 147 -5.95 -4.15 -10.16
N SER A 148 -6.43 -3.53 -11.23
CA SER A 148 -5.84 -3.69 -12.56
C SER A 148 -4.39 -3.19 -12.64
N GLN A 149 -4.02 -2.18 -11.83
CA GLN A 149 -2.65 -1.68 -11.75
C GLN A 149 -1.75 -2.66 -10.99
N ARG A 150 -2.24 -3.26 -9.91
CA ARG A 150 -1.50 -4.30 -9.16
C ARG A 150 -1.26 -5.50 -10.06
N TRP A 151 -2.29 -6.00 -10.73
CA TRP A 151 -2.17 -7.12 -11.64
C TRP A 151 -1.15 -6.86 -12.77
N ARG A 152 -1.22 -5.69 -13.42
CA ARG A 152 -0.23 -5.32 -14.46
C ARG A 152 1.20 -5.27 -13.94
N ARG A 153 1.42 -4.84 -12.69
CA ARG A 153 2.75 -4.80 -12.06
C ARG A 153 3.26 -6.20 -11.76
N SER A 154 2.43 -7.06 -11.16
CA SER A 154 2.77 -8.46 -10.89
C SER A 154 3.05 -9.21 -12.18
N PHE A 155 2.19 -9.08 -13.18
CA PHE A 155 2.37 -9.71 -14.49
C PHE A 155 3.68 -9.26 -15.16
N ALA A 156 3.97 -7.96 -15.18
CA ALA A 156 5.22 -7.45 -15.74
C ALA A 156 6.45 -7.95 -14.99
N HIS A 157 6.35 -8.13 -13.66
CA HIS A 157 7.43 -8.69 -12.85
C HIS A 157 7.65 -10.17 -13.18
N GLU A 158 6.59 -10.99 -13.21
CA GLU A 158 6.65 -12.41 -13.57
C GLU A 158 7.22 -12.61 -14.98
N VAL A 159 6.75 -11.83 -15.97
CA VAL A 159 7.29 -11.86 -17.34
C VAL A 159 8.78 -11.51 -17.35
N ARG A 160 9.20 -10.49 -16.58
CA ARG A 160 10.62 -10.12 -16.49
C ARG A 160 11.47 -11.26 -15.92
N MET A 161 11.02 -11.92 -14.85
CA MET A 161 11.74 -13.05 -14.24
C MET A 161 11.90 -14.19 -15.24
N LYS A 162 10.82 -14.55 -15.96
CA LYS A 162 10.88 -15.61 -16.99
C LYS A 162 11.83 -15.24 -18.13
N VAL A 163 11.79 -14.00 -18.62
CA VAL A 163 12.69 -13.53 -19.68
C VAL A 163 14.16 -13.52 -19.22
N GLN A 164 14.43 -13.19 -17.95
CA GLN A 164 15.78 -13.26 -17.41
C GLN A 164 16.32 -14.69 -17.43
N ILE A 165 15.53 -15.67 -17.00
CA ILE A 165 15.92 -17.09 -17.05
C ILE A 165 16.22 -17.53 -18.49
N VAL A 166 15.36 -17.17 -19.45
CA VAL A 166 15.58 -17.50 -20.86
C VAL A 166 16.88 -16.88 -21.39
N LYS A 167 17.17 -15.62 -21.03
CA LYS A 167 18.43 -14.96 -21.39
C LYS A 167 19.64 -15.66 -20.78
N GLU A 168 19.55 -16.12 -19.54
CA GLU A 168 20.61 -16.88 -18.88
C GLU A 168 20.86 -18.24 -19.54
N ILE A 169 19.80 -18.98 -19.88
CA ILE A 169 19.92 -20.26 -20.62
C ILE A 169 20.61 -20.03 -21.97
N ARG A 170 20.17 -19.01 -22.72
CA ARG A 170 20.78 -18.65 -24.00
C ARG A 170 22.25 -18.24 -23.84
N ALA A 171 22.59 -17.48 -22.80
CA ALA A 171 23.97 -17.08 -22.53
C ALA A 171 24.88 -18.28 -22.19
N ARG A 172 24.32 -19.37 -21.64
CA ARG A 172 25.02 -20.62 -21.36
C ARG A 172 25.24 -21.51 -22.60
N GLY A 173 24.64 -21.16 -23.75
CA GLY A 173 24.88 -21.83 -25.03
C GLY A 173 23.95 -23.01 -25.34
N ALA A 174 22.74 -23.02 -24.78
CA ALA A 174 21.65 -23.89 -25.23
C ALA A 174 20.87 -23.29 -26.41
#